data_AF-A0AAU1X9E8-F1
#
_entry.id   AF-A0AAU1X9E8-F1
#
_cell.length_a   1.000
_cell.length_b   1.000
_cell.length_c   1.000
_cell.angle_alpha   90.00
_cell.angle_beta   90.00
_cell.angle_gamma   90.00
#
_symmetry.space_group_name_H-M   'P 1'
#
loop_
_entity.id
_entity.type
_entity.pdbx_description
1 polymer ?
#
loop_
_entity_poly.entity_id
_entity_poly.type
_entity_poly.pdbx_seq_one_letter_code
_entity_poly.pdbx_strand_id
1 'polypeptide(L)'
;MSPIERQPHAADDSVGVLVSRASQQISELVREEMQLARAEMTQKGKRYGKGGGLFGTAGVTGFLALQALVATCIAALALVLPVWASALVLTAVLAIVAGGTALAGKKQFARAGTPAPEQTIDSVKADLAEIKEKAHR
;
A
#
# COMPACT_ATOMS: atom_id res chain seq x y z
N MET A 1 -24.51 -20.89 75.50
CA MET A 1 -23.79 -21.40 74.30
C MET A 1 -24.52 -20.85 73.09
N SER A 2 -24.00 -19.76 72.50
CA SER A 2 -24.59 -19.13 71.31
C SER A 2 -23.65 -19.41 70.12
N PRO A 3 -24.15 -19.85 68.95
CA PRO A 3 -23.29 -20.24 67.84
C PRO A 3 -22.69 -18.99 67.22
N ILE A 4 -21.37 -19.01 66.99
CA ILE A 4 -20.70 -17.98 66.20
C ILE A 4 -21.07 -18.22 64.73
N GLU A 5 -21.96 -17.39 64.19
CA GLU A 5 -22.11 -17.23 62.74
C GLU A 5 -20.80 -16.63 62.20
N ARG A 6 -19.99 -17.48 61.56
CA ARG A 6 -18.91 -17.03 60.70
C ARG A 6 -19.54 -16.40 59.45
N GLN A 7 -19.54 -15.07 59.35
CA GLN A 7 -19.78 -14.38 58.08
C GLN A 7 -18.62 -14.72 57.12
N PRO A 8 -18.87 -15.42 56.00
CA PRO A 8 -17.88 -15.58 54.94
C PRO A 8 -17.98 -14.40 53.96
N HIS A 9 -16.83 -13.96 53.46
CA HIS A 9 -16.65 -13.18 52.21
C HIS A 9 -17.04 -11.69 52.20
N ALA A 10 -16.20 -10.82 52.77
CA ALA A 10 -16.11 -9.41 52.36
C ALA A 10 -14.81 -9.10 51.58
N ALA A 11 -13.75 -9.90 51.78
CA ALA A 11 -12.47 -9.70 51.12
C ALA A 11 -12.46 -10.25 49.67
N ASP A 12 -13.06 -11.43 49.44
CA ASP A 12 -13.14 -12.05 48.11
C ASP A 12 -14.02 -11.23 47.14
N ASP A 13 -15.08 -10.59 47.66
CA ASP A 13 -15.93 -9.66 46.91
C ASP A 13 -15.16 -8.42 46.43
N SER A 14 -14.17 -7.95 47.20
CA SER A 14 -13.40 -6.73 46.87
C SER A 14 -12.40 -6.96 45.72
N VAL A 15 -11.73 -8.11 45.69
CA VAL A 15 -10.76 -8.46 44.64
C VAL A 15 -11.50 -8.71 43.32
N GLY A 16 -12.65 -9.40 43.38
CA GLY A 16 -13.52 -9.58 42.22
C GLY A 16 -14.03 -8.25 41.64
N VAL A 17 -14.39 -7.28 42.50
CA VAL A 17 -14.80 -5.94 42.08
C VAL A 17 -13.65 -5.14 41.45
N LEU A 18 -12.42 -5.24 41.98
CA LEU A 18 -11.24 -4.57 41.40
C LEU A 18 -10.85 -5.16 40.05
N VAL A 19 -10.86 -6.49 39.92
CA VAL A 19 -10.62 -7.18 38.64
C VAL A 19 -11.68 -6.78 37.61
N SER A 20 -12.96 -6.79 38.00
CA SER A 20 -14.05 -6.35 37.14
C SER A 20 -13.87 -4.90 36.67
N ARG A 21 -13.54 -3.97 37.58
CA ARG A 21 -13.27 -2.56 37.23
C ARG A 21 -12.04 -2.38 36.34
N ALA A 22 -10.98 -3.16 36.56
CA ALA A 22 -9.78 -3.12 35.73
C ALA A 22 -10.06 -3.66 34.31
N SER A 23 -10.78 -4.79 34.20
CA SER A 23 -11.24 -5.32 32.93
C SER A 23 -12.15 -4.34 32.19
N GLN A 24 -13.01 -3.62 32.92
CA GLN A 24 -13.89 -2.60 32.35
C GLN A 24 -13.08 -1.41 31.79
N GLN A 25 -12.10 -0.90 32.55
CA GLN A 25 -11.22 0.20 32.11
C GLN A 25 -10.36 -0.20 30.91
N ILE A 26 -9.82 -1.43 30.89
CA ILE A 26 -9.06 -1.94 29.75
C ILE A 26 -9.96 -2.03 28.52
N SER A 27 -11.20 -2.51 28.68
CA SER A 27 -12.18 -2.59 27.58
C SER A 27 -12.54 -1.21 27.04
N GLU A 28 -12.65 -0.21 27.92
CA GLU A 28 -12.94 1.18 27.58
C GLU A 28 -11.76 1.82 26.82
N LEU A 29 -10.54 1.66 27.32
CA LEU A 29 -9.31 2.14 26.68
C LEU A 29 -9.13 1.53 25.29
N VAL A 30 -9.30 0.21 25.16
CA VAL A 30 -9.23 -0.47 23.85
C VAL A 30 -10.26 0.11 22.89
N ARG A 31 -11.46 0.41 23.37
CA ARG A 31 -12.51 1.01 22.54
C ARG A 31 -12.21 2.44 22.13
N GLU A 32 -11.56 3.23 22.98
CA GLU A 32 -11.08 4.57 22.66
C GLU A 32 -9.96 4.54 21.62
N GLU A 33 -8.94 3.69 21.81
CA GLU A 33 -7.86 3.50 20.83
C GLU A 33 -8.39 3.05 19.46
N MET A 34 -9.38 2.16 19.45
CA MET A 34 -10.06 1.79 18.21
C MET A 34 -10.79 2.97 17.56
N GLN A 35 -11.42 3.85 18.34
CA GLN A 35 -12.09 5.05 17.80
C GLN A 35 -11.07 6.05 17.26
N LEU A 36 -9.96 6.25 17.97
CA LEU A 36 -8.86 7.12 17.55
C LEU A 36 -8.22 6.60 16.26
N ALA A 37 -7.88 5.32 16.21
CA ALA A 37 -7.33 4.67 15.02
C ALA A 37 -8.30 4.80 13.83
N ARG A 38 -9.61 4.61 14.03
CA ARG A 38 -10.62 4.82 12.98
C ARG A 38 -10.65 6.28 12.51
N ALA A 39 -10.59 7.25 13.42
CA ALA A 39 -10.58 8.67 13.08
C ALA A 39 -9.32 9.05 12.28
N GLU A 40 -8.14 8.59 12.71
CA GLU A 40 -6.87 8.84 12.04
C GLU A 40 -6.83 8.18 10.65
N MET A 41 -7.30 6.93 10.53
CA MET A 41 -7.41 6.23 9.25
C MET A 41 -8.39 6.92 8.30
N THR A 42 -9.50 7.44 8.80
CA THR A 42 -10.46 8.21 7.99
C THR A 42 -9.83 9.51 7.51
N GLN A 43 -9.10 10.21 8.38
CA GLN A 43 -8.45 11.48 8.04
C GLN A 43 -7.31 11.28 7.02
N LYS A 44 -6.48 10.24 7.21
CA LYS A 44 -5.48 9.80 6.23
C LYS A 44 -6.15 9.41 4.92
N GLY A 45 -7.18 8.57 4.97
CA GLY A 45 -7.94 8.10 3.82
C GLY A 45 -8.55 9.25 3.01
N LYS A 46 -9.09 10.29 3.66
CA LYS A 46 -9.62 11.48 2.98
C LYS A 46 -8.53 12.28 2.27
N ARG A 47 -7.34 12.40 2.89
CA ARG A 47 -6.18 13.08 2.27
C ARG A 47 -5.66 12.31 1.06
N TYR A 48 -5.46 10.99 1.20
CA TYR A 48 -5.06 10.12 0.10
C TYR A 48 -6.14 10.03 -0.99
N GLY A 49 -7.42 10.02 -0.63
CA GLY A 49 -8.54 10.00 -1.58
C GLY A 49 -8.64 11.29 -2.39
N LYS A 50 -8.49 12.46 -1.75
CA LYS A 50 -8.45 13.74 -2.46
C LYS A 50 -7.22 13.84 -3.37
N GLY A 51 -6.06 13.39 -2.88
CA GLY A 51 -4.84 13.31 -3.69
C GLY A 51 -4.98 12.36 -4.88
N GLY A 52 -5.54 11.17 -4.65
CA GLY A 52 -5.81 10.17 -5.69
C GLY A 52 -6.82 10.66 -6.73
N GLY A 53 -7.88 11.37 -6.31
CA GLY A 53 -8.83 11.99 -7.23
C GLY A 53 -8.19 13.09 -8.10
N LEU A 54 -7.35 13.94 -7.51
CA LEU A 54 -6.61 14.96 -8.27
C LEU A 54 -5.60 14.34 -9.24
N PHE A 55 -4.85 13.31 -8.83
CA PHE A 55 -3.95 12.59 -9.74
C PHE A 55 -4.70 11.83 -10.83
N GLY A 56 -5.85 11.25 -10.52
CA GLY A 56 -6.70 10.58 -11.52
C GLY A 56 -7.20 11.55 -12.58
N THR A 57 -7.74 12.70 -12.16
CA THR A 57 -8.20 13.76 -13.08
C THR A 57 -7.05 14.39 -13.86
N ALA A 58 -5.89 14.62 -13.24
CA ALA A 58 -4.68 15.07 -13.91
C ALA A 58 -4.20 14.05 -14.96
N GLY A 59 -4.26 12.75 -14.65
CA GLY A 59 -3.92 11.67 -15.58
C GLY A 59 -4.82 11.65 -16.81
N VAL A 60 -6.14 11.70 -16.61
CA VAL A 60 -7.11 11.75 -17.73
C VAL A 60 -6.94 13.01 -18.55
N THR A 61 -6.82 14.17 -17.91
CA THR A 61 -6.64 15.46 -18.59
C THR A 61 -5.32 15.50 -19.36
N GLY A 62 -4.23 15.01 -18.76
CA GLY A 62 -2.94 14.89 -19.42
C GLY A 62 -2.97 13.95 -20.62
N PHE A 63 -3.67 12.82 -20.51
CA PHE A 63 -3.86 11.90 -21.64
C PHE A 63 -4.62 12.55 -22.80
N LEU A 64 -5.71 13.26 -22.51
CA LEU A 64 -6.46 14.01 -23.53
C LEU A 64 -5.60 15.12 -24.16
N ALA A 65 -4.81 15.84 -23.36
CA ALA A 65 -3.91 16.86 -23.85
C ALA A 65 -2.83 16.28 -24.78
N LEU A 66 -2.28 15.09 -24.47
CA LEU A 66 -1.35 14.39 -25.34
C LEU A 66 -2.00 13.98 -26.68
N GLN A 67 -3.23 13.47 -26.65
CA GLN A 67 -3.97 13.15 -27.88
C GLN A 67 -4.20 14.40 -28.74
N ALA A 68 -4.59 15.51 -28.12
CA ALA A 68 -4.75 16.80 -28.82
C ALA A 68 -3.42 17.30 -29.40
N LEU A 69 -2.30 17.11 -28.68
CA LEU A 69 -0.97 17.46 -29.16
C LEU A 69 -0.57 16.62 -30.38
N VAL A 70 -0.80 15.31 -30.35
CA VAL A 70 -0.57 14.43 -31.50
C VAL A 70 -1.38 14.91 -32.71
N ALA A 71 -2.67 15.19 -32.53
CA ALA A 71 -3.52 15.74 -33.59
C ALA A 71 -3.00 17.09 -34.11
N THR A 72 -2.54 17.97 -33.22
CA THR A 72 -1.97 19.28 -33.56
C THR A 72 -0.70 19.13 -34.40
N CYS A 73 0.20 18.21 -34.03
CA CYS A 73 1.41 17.91 -34.80
C CYS A 73 1.08 17.37 -36.20
N ILE A 74 0.10 16.47 -36.31
CA ILE A 74 -0.37 15.97 -37.62
C ILE A 74 -0.94 17.12 -38.45
N ALA A 75 -1.78 17.97 -37.87
CA ALA A 75 -2.37 19.11 -38.57
C ALA A 75 -1.30 20.12 -39.02
N ALA A 76 -0.29 20.38 -38.20
CA ALA A 76 0.82 21.26 -38.54
C ALA A 76 1.66 20.70 -39.71
N LEU A 77 1.99 19.41 -39.68
CA LEU A 77 2.66 18.74 -40.81
C LEU A 77 1.78 18.71 -42.07
N ALA A 78 0.46 18.61 -41.89
CA ALA A 78 -0.49 18.60 -42.98
C ALA A 78 -0.58 19.93 -43.76
N LEU A 79 0.03 21.01 -43.25
CA LEU A 79 0.19 22.27 -43.99
C LEU A 79 1.13 22.12 -45.21
N VAL A 80 2.03 21.14 -45.18
CA VAL A 80 3.06 20.93 -46.21
C VAL A 80 3.05 19.51 -46.80
N LEU A 81 2.38 18.56 -46.16
CA LEU A 81 2.25 17.17 -46.57
C LEU A 81 0.78 16.74 -46.60
N PRO A 82 0.38 15.72 -47.38
CA PRO A 82 -0.95 15.15 -47.22
C PRO A 82 -1.13 14.54 -45.82
N VAL A 83 -2.37 14.54 -45.32
CA VAL A 83 -2.70 14.12 -43.93
C VAL A 83 -2.19 12.70 -43.63
N TRP A 84 -2.30 11.77 -44.58
CA TRP A 84 -1.84 10.40 -44.40
C TRP A 84 -0.31 10.31 -44.19
N ALA A 85 0.47 11.10 -44.93
CA ALA A 85 1.92 11.12 -44.80
C ALA A 85 2.35 11.77 -43.49
N SER A 86 1.68 12.86 -43.10
CA SER A 86 1.88 13.52 -41.80
C SER A 86 1.65 12.57 -40.63
N ALA A 87 0.56 11.81 -40.67
CA ALA A 87 0.25 10.80 -39.66
C ALA A 87 1.32 9.70 -39.61
N LEU A 88 1.79 9.19 -40.76
CA LEU A 88 2.85 8.18 -40.80
C LEU A 88 4.18 8.69 -40.24
N VAL A 89 4.59 9.90 -40.60
CA VAL A 89 5.83 10.51 -40.10
C VAL A 89 5.79 10.64 -38.58
N LEU A 90 4.71 11.21 -38.04
CA LEU A 90 4.60 11.35 -36.58
C LEU A 90 4.52 9.99 -35.88
N THR A 91 3.82 9.02 -36.46
CA THR A 91 3.75 7.65 -35.94
C THR A 91 5.14 7.00 -35.88
N ALA A 92 5.94 7.15 -36.93
CA ALA A 92 7.31 6.62 -36.96
C ALA A 92 8.19 7.26 -35.87
N VAL A 93 8.10 8.58 -35.69
CA VAL A 93 8.83 9.30 -34.64
C VAL A 93 8.42 8.78 -33.25
N LEU A 94 7.11 8.67 -32.98
CA LEU A 94 6.61 8.15 -31.71
C LEU A 94 7.00 6.69 -31.48
N ALA A 95 7.00 5.86 -32.52
CA ALA A 95 7.41 4.47 -32.43
C ALA A 95 8.90 4.32 -32.07
N ILE A 96 9.76 5.18 -32.61
CA ILE A 96 11.19 5.20 -32.26
C ILE A 96 11.37 5.56 -30.78
N VAL A 97 10.67 6.60 -30.30
CA VAL A 97 10.72 7.02 -28.89
C VAL A 97 10.17 5.92 -27.97
N ALA A 98 9.03 5.33 -28.33
CA ALA A 98 8.42 4.22 -27.59
C ALA A 98 9.34 3.00 -27.54
N GLY A 99 9.95 2.61 -28.66
CA GLY A 99 10.94 1.54 -28.72
C GLY A 99 12.16 1.85 -27.84
N GLY A 100 12.69 3.07 -27.91
CA GLY A 100 13.83 3.51 -27.09
C GLY A 100 13.54 3.45 -25.59
N THR A 101 12.40 3.99 -25.16
CA THR A 101 11.97 3.96 -23.75
C THR A 101 11.65 2.55 -23.27
N ALA A 102 11.01 1.71 -24.09
CA ALA A 102 10.74 0.30 -23.77
C ALA A 102 12.04 -0.50 -23.60
N LEU A 103 13.03 -0.29 -24.48
CA LEU A 103 14.34 -0.92 -24.39
C LEU A 103 15.11 -0.43 -23.15
N ALA A 104 15.07 0.87 -22.84
CA ALA A 104 15.68 1.43 -21.65
C ALA A 104 15.04 0.86 -20.37
N GLY A 105 13.71 0.80 -20.32
CA GLY A 105 12.96 0.18 -19.21
C GLY A 105 13.33 -1.29 -19.04
N LYS A 106 13.36 -2.07 -20.13
CA LYS A 106 13.79 -3.48 -20.09
C LYS A 106 15.21 -3.63 -19.54
N LYS A 107 16.14 -2.77 -19.95
CA LYS A 107 17.52 -2.77 -19.41
C LYS A 107 17.55 -2.41 -17.93
N GLN A 108 16.73 -1.46 -17.49
CA GLN A 108 16.64 -1.07 -16.08
C GLN A 108 16.08 -2.20 -15.23
N PHE A 109 15.01 -2.87 -15.66
CA PHE A 109 14.46 -4.04 -14.96
C PHE A 109 15.44 -5.21 -14.95
N ALA A 110 16.15 -5.47 -16.05
CA ALA A 110 17.19 -6.51 -16.09
C ALA A 110 18.37 -6.20 -15.15
N ARG A 111 18.68 -4.92 -14.92
CA ARG A 111 19.74 -4.47 -14.00
C ARG A 111 19.29 -4.39 -12.55
N ALA A 112 17.99 -4.25 -12.29
CA ALA A 112 17.44 -4.11 -10.94
C ALA A 112 17.53 -5.41 -10.11
N GLY A 113 18.00 -6.52 -10.69
CA GLY A 113 18.14 -7.80 -10.00
C GLY A 113 16.79 -8.43 -9.66
N THR A 114 16.83 -9.63 -9.08
CA THR A 114 15.63 -10.34 -8.63
C THR A 114 14.94 -9.50 -7.54
N PRO A 115 13.62 -9.24 -7.60
CA PRO A 115 12.88 -8.54 -6.54
C PRO A 115 12.90 -9.23 -5.18
N ALA A 116 13.48 -10.44 -5.14
CA ALA A 116 13.55 -11.28 -3.98
C ALA A 116 14.71 -10.82 -3.08
N PRO A 117 14.47 -10.52 -1.79
CA PRO A 117 15.53 -10.18 -0.85
C PRO A 117 16.37 -11.43 -0.58
N GLU A 118 17.49 -11.55 -1.31
CA GLU A 118 18.37 -12.73 -1.25
C GLU A 118 18.84 -13.00 0.18
N GLN A 119 19.17 -11.94 0.94
CA GLN A 119 19.58 -12.06 2.34
C GLN A 119 18.50 -12.64 3.26
N THR A 120 17.23 -12.27 3.05
CA THR A 120 16.10 -12.79 3.84
C THR A 120 15.79 -14.24 3.46
N ILE A 121 15.96 -14.59 2.19
CA ILE A 121 15.79 -15.97 1.74
C ILE A 121 16.91 -16.86 2.30
N ASP A 122 18.13 -16.36 2.33
CA ASP A 122 19.29 -17.09 2.83
C ASP A 122 19.25 -17.24 4.36
N SER A 123 18.79 -16.24 5.09
CA SER A 123 18.57 -16.37 6.54
C SER A 123 17.50 -17.42 6.87
N VAL A 124 16.37 -17.42 6.15
CA VAL A 124 15.31 -18.44 6.34
C VAL A 124 15.80 -19.85 5.98
N LYS A 125 16.63 -19.99 4.94
CA LYS A 125 17.26 -21.28 4.60
C LYS A 125 18.23 -21.76 5.68
N ALA A 126 19.01 -20.85 6.27
CA ALA A 126 19.91 -21.15 7.37
C ALA A 126 19.14 -21.62 8.61
N ASP A 127 18.07 -20.92 8.97
CA ASP A 127 17.19 -21.27 10.09
C ASP A 127 16.55 -22.66 9.87
N LEU A 128 16.10 -22.95 8.65
CA LEU A 128 15.57 -24.26 8.27
C LEU A 128 16.62 -25.38 8.35
N ALA A 129 17.86 -25.11 7.97
CA ALA A 129 18.96 -26.07 8.06
C ALA A 129 19.29 -26.39 9.52
N GLU A 130 19.33 -25.37 10.39
CA GLU A 130 19.59 -25.54 11.83
C GLU A 130 18.48 -26.36 12.52
N ILE A 131 17.21 -26.10 12.19
CA ILE A 131 16.08 -26.88 12.72
C ILE A 131 16.15 -28.34 12.26
N LYS A 132 16.52 -28.58 10.99
CA LYS A 132 16.65 -29.94 10.44
C LYS A 132 17.79 -30.72 11.07
N GLU A 133 18.91 -30.05 11.38
CA GLU A 133 20.05 -30.66 12.09
C GLU A 133 19.68 -31.03 13.54
N LYS A 134 18.98 -30.13 14.24
CA LYS A 134 18.50 -30.38 15.62
C LYS A 134 17.44 -31.49 15.70
N ALA A 135 16.64 -31.69 14.65
CA ALA A 135 15.65 -32.76 14.59
C ALA A 135 16.24 -34.14 14.27
N HIS A 136 17.50 -34.22 13.83
CA HIS A 136 18.16 -35.47 13.46
C HIS A 136 19.14 -36.00 14.52
N ARG A 137 19.39 -35.23 15.58
CA ARG A 137 20.09 -35.66 16.81
C ARG A 137 19.10 -36.16 17.86
#